data_AF-A0A6L3Y833-F1
#
_entry.id   AF-A0A6L3Y833-F1
#
_cell.length_a   1.000
_cell.length_b   1.000
_cell.length_c   1.000
_cell.angle_alpha   90.00
_cell.angle_beta   90.00
_cell.angle_gamma   90.00
#
_symmetry.space_group_name_H-M   'P 1'
#
loop_
_entity.id
_entity.type
_entity.pdbx_description
1 polymer ?
#
loop_
_entity_poly.entity_id
_entity_poly.type
_entity_poly.pdbx_seq_one_letter_code
_entity_poly.pdbx_strand_id
1 'polypeptide(L)'
;MEKSAFMRVLGIFVIAICGLAAFSLVGTILVFGMQAVIFVDGFASILLLMTCSAIFWFAKIDWRRPEAAAIVISFMSFVGMCVDSRGNPIYNKPLAWIFGSQGSHVKVNEIVSHGGGSTGVNYDFQIMSLHGVVERSISGWLVMPMRFVEYLIVLSIAVTIITTIRNHSGRNWLPDNARD
;
A
#
# COMPACT_ATOMS: atom_id res chain seq x y z
N MET A 1 1.64 48.55 33.37
CA MET A 1 2.21 47.20 33.66
C MET A 1 1.33 46.06 33.09
N GLU A 2 0.39 46.31 32.17
CA GLU A 2 -0.60 45.31 31.68
C GLU A 2 -0.16 44.52 30.44
N LYS A 3 0.86 44.98 29.70
CA LYS A 3 1.31 44.34 28.45
C LYS A 3 1.81 42.90 28.65
N SER A 4 2.31 42.56 29.84
CA SER A 4 2.86 41.22 30.15
C SER A 4 1.78 40.12 30.22
N ALA A 5 0.66 40.40 30.90
CA ALA A 5 -0.43 39.43 31.03
C ALA A 5 -1.16 39.21 29.70
N PHE A 6 -1.41 40.30 28.96
CA PHE A 6 -2.04 40.23 27.64
C PHE A 6 -1.20 39.42 26.64
N MET A 7 0.12 39.66 26.56
CA MET A 7 1.02 38.89 25.69
C MET A 7 1.11 37.40 26.07
N ARG A 8 1.06 37.08 27.37
CA ARG A 8 1.06 35.70 27.85
C ARG A 8 -0.23 34.97 27.43
N VAL A 9 -1.38 35.62 27.57
CA VAL A 9 -2.68 35.07 27.14
C VAL A 9 -2.71 34.89 25.62
N LEU A 10 -2.24 35.88 24.86
CA LEU A 10 -2.11 35.78 23.40
C LEU A 10 -1.22 34.60 22.98
N GLY A 11 -0.08 34.41 23.64
CA GLY A 11 0.81 33.28 23.39
C GLY A 11 0.13 31.92 23.60
N ILE A 12 -0.70 31.78 24.64
CA ILE A 12 -1.48 30.56 24.88
C ILE A 12 -2.46 30.31 23.73
N PHE A 13 -3.19 31.34 23.29
CA PHE A 13 -4.12 31.20 22.16
C PHE A 13 -3.41 30.82 20.85
N VAL A 14 -2.24 31.41 20.56
CA VAL A 14 -1.46 31.06 19.37
C VAL A 14 -1.03 29.59 19.43
N ILE A 15 -0.52 29.11 20.57
CA ILE A 15 -0.14 27.70 20.74
C ILE A 15 -1.36 26.79 20.57
N ALA A 16 -2.51 27.15 21.15
CA ALA A 16 -3.73 26.39 21.02
C ALA A 16 -4.23 26.32 19.57
N ILE A 17 -4.17 27.43 18.82
CA ILE A 17 -4.52 27.48 17.40
C ILE A 17 -3.56 26.61 16.58
N CYS A 18 -2.25 26.69 16.82
CA CYS A 18 -1.27 25.84 16.14
C CYS A 18 -1.52 24.36 16.44
N GLY A 19 -1.83 24.00 17.69
CA GLY A 19 -2.18 22.64 18.07
C GLY A 19 -3.44 22.13 17.38
N LEU A 20 -4.50 22.94 17.34
CA LEU A 20 -5.75 22.61 16.64
C LEU A 20 -5.55 22.48 15.13
N ALA A 21 -4.74 23.36 14.53
CA ALA A 21 -4.41 23.30 13.11
C ALA A 21 -3.63 22.03 12.76
N ALA A 22 -2.63 21.67 13.57
CA ALA A 22 -1.87 20.42 13.39
C ALA A 22 -2.77 19.19 13.52
N PHE A 23 -3.64 19.16 14.54
CA PHE A 23 -4.59 18.06 14.73
C PHE A 23 -5.59 17.94 13.57
N SER A 24 -6.13 19.07 13.11
CA SER A 24 -7.06 19.13 11.97
C SER A 24 -6.39 18.69 10.67
N LEU A 25 -5.11 19.04 10.47
CA LEU A 25 -4.31 18.59 9.33
C LEU A 25 -4.13 17.07 9.34
N VAL A 26 -3.84 16.47 10.49
CA VAL A 26 -3.76 15.01 10.64
C VAL A 26 -5.10 14.35 10.28
N GLY A 27 -6.21 14.87 10.82
CA GLY A 27 -7.55 14.38 10.48
C GLY A 27 -7.85 14.47 8.99
N THR A 28 -7.45 15.57 8.36
CA THR A 28 -7.62 15.81 6.92
C THR A 28 -6.82 14.81 6.09
N ILE A 29 -5.54 14.58 6.44
CA ILE A 29 -4.69 13.58 5.80
C ILE A 29 -5.30 12.18 5.92
N LEU A 30 -5.84 11.82 7.08
CA LEU A 30 -6.48 10.52 7.28
C LEU A 30 -7.73 10.37 6.41
N VAL A 31 -8.62 11.36 6.40
CA VAL A 31 -9.86 11.31 5.60
C VAL A 31 -9.53 11.23 4.11
N PHE A 32 -8.69 12.13 3.60
CA PHE A 32 -8.32 12.11 2.18
C PHE A 32 -7.47 10.89 1.82
N GLY A 33 -6.65 10.39 2.73
CA GLY A 33 -5.90 9.14 2.56
C GLY A 33 -6.83 7.94 2.42
N MET A 34 -7.85 7.83 3.27
CA MET A 34 -8.87 6.78 3.16
C MET A 34 -9.65 6.89 1.84
N GLN A 35 -10.06 8.10 1.45
CA GLN A 35 -10.73 8.34 0.17
C GLN A 35 -9.84 7.92 -1.01
N ALA A 36 -8.56 8.26 -0.98
CA ALA A 36 -7.61 7.86 -2.01
C ALA A 36 -7.44 6.33 -2.07
N VAL A 37 -7.31 5.66 -0.92
CA VAL A 37 -7.28 4.19 -0.85
C VAL A 37 -8.53 3.56 -1.45
N ILE A 38 -9.70 4.20 -1.30
CA ILE A 38 -11.00 3.68 -1.76
C ILE A 38 -11.30 4.02 -3.23
N PHE A 39 -10.91 5.17 -3.74
CA PHE A 39 -11.37 5.65 -5.05
C PHE A 39 -10.26 5.83 -6.10
N VAL A 40 -8.99 5.79 -5.70
CA VAL A 40 -7.85 5.95 -6.62
C VAL A 40 -7.19 4.60 -6.83
N ASP A 41 -7.32 4.08 -8.05
CA ASP A 41 -6.72 2.79 -8.42
C ASP A 41 -5.20 2.81 -8.22
N GLY A 42 -4.70 1.82 -7.49
CA GLY A 42 -3.28 1.66 -7.18
C GLY A 42 -2.72 2.57 -6.08
N PHE A 43 -3.53 3.46 -5.48
CA PHE A 43 -3.05 4.23 -4.32
C PHE A 43 -2.69 3.31 -3.15
N ALA A 44 -3.52 2.29 -2.87
CA ALA A 44 -3.22 1.27 -1.86
C ALA A 44 -1.91 0.54 -2.15
N SER A 45 -1.65 0.15 -3.40
CA SER A 45 -0.41 -0.51 -3.81
C SER A 45 0.82 0.37 -3.58
N ILE A 46 0.74 1.66 -3.95
CA ILE A 46 1.81 2.64 -3.75
C ILE A 46 2.08 2.83 -2.26
N LEU A 47 1.04 3.04 -1.46
CA LEU A 47 1.16 3.23 -0.02
C LEU A 47 1.83 2.01 0.64
N LEU A 48 1.38 0.80 0.30
CA LEU A 48 1.97 -0.45 0.79
C LEU A 48 3.44 -0.58 0.38
N LEU A 49 3.78 -0.31 -0.89
CA LEU A 49 5.16 -0.39 -1.37
C LEU A 49 6.06 0.61 -0.64
N MET A 50 5.59 1.85 -0.45
CA MET A 50 6.34 2.90 0.27
C MET A 50 6.55 2.53 1.74
N THR A 51 5.50 2.08 2.43
CA THR A 51 5.59 1.66 3.83
C THR A 51 6.51 0.45 3.99
N CYS A 52 6.39 -0.57 3.14
CA CYS A 52 7.26 -1.74 3.21
C CYS A 52 8.71 -1.39 2.89
N SER A 53 8.95 -0.57 1.87
CA SER A 53 10.30 -0.09 1.53
C SER A 53 10.92 0.70 2.68
N ALA A 54 10.13 1.54 3.36
CA ALA A 54 10.57 2.24 4.56
C ALA A 54 10.91 1.27 5.70
N ILE A 55 10.09 0.22 5.93
CA ILE A 55 10.39 -0.81 6.93
C ILE A 55 11.71 -1.51 6.60
N PHE A 56 11.90 -2.00 5.36
CA PHE A 56 13.16 -2.61 4.94
C PHE A 56 14.35 -1.66 5.14
N TRP A 57 14.15 -0.37 4.81
CA TRP A 57 15.16 0.66 4.96
C TRP A 57 15.55 0.97 6.42
N PHE A 58 14.58 1.26 7.28
CA PHE A 58 14.84 1.68 8.66
C PHE A 58 15.13 0.52 9.59
N ALA A 59 14.46 -0.63 9.41
CA ALA A 59 14.70 -1.84 10.19
C ALA A 59 15.96 -2.61 9.74
N LYS A 60 16.66 -2.13 8.71
CA LYS A 60 17.87 -2.77 8.15
C LYS A 60 17.63 -4.23 7.75
N ILE A 61 16.47 -4.50 7.16
CA ILE A 61 16.11 -5.81 6.63
C ILE A 61 16.45 -5.79 5.13
N ASP A 62 17.26 -6.75 4.70
CA ASP A 62 17.67 -6.95 3.31
C ASP A 62 18.06 -8.42 3.08
N TRP A 63 18.46 -8.79 1.86
CA TRP A 63 18.79 -10.19 1.55
C TRP A 63 20.01 -10.76 2.28
N ARG A 64 20.78 -9.94 3.01
CA ARG A 64 21.82 -10.45 3.91
C ARG A 64 21.24 -11.11 5.17
N ARG A 65 19.95 -10.85 5.47
CA ARG A 65 19.15 -11.52 6.50
C ARG A 65 17.92 -12.15 5.84
N PRO A 66 18.11 -13.22 5.07
CA PRO A 66 17.08 -13.75 4.18
C PRO A 66 15.83 -14.22 4.93
N GLU A 67 15.97 -14.74 6.15
CA GLU A 67 14.83 -15.20 6.97
C GLU A 67 13.96 -14.02 7.39
N ALA A 68 14.57 -12.94 7.89
CA ALA A 68 13.85 -11.74 8.29
C ALA A 68 13.19 -11.06 7.08
N ALA A 69 13.89 -11.01 5.94
CA ALA A 69 13.33 -10.48 4.70
C ALA A 69 12.13 -11.32 4.23
N ALA A 70 12.26 -12.64 4.20
CA ALA A 70 11.18 -13.55 3.79
C ALA A 70 9.95 -13.42 4.70
N ILE A 71 10.12 -13.39 6.03
CA ILE A 71 9.01 -13.21 6.98
C ILE A 71 8.25 -11.91 6.72
N VAL A 72 8.98 -10.79 6.58
CA VAL A 72 8.35 -9.49 6.33
C VAL A 72 7.69 -9.44 4.96
N ILE A 73 8.33 -9.98 3.91
CA ILE A 73 7.74 -10.07 2.57
C ILE A 73 6.45 -10.89 2.61
N SER A 74 6.45 -12.08 3.23
CA SER A 74 5.27 -12.94 3.31
C SER A 74 4.14 -12.28 4.10
N PHE A 75 4.44 -11.72 5.28
CA PHE A 75 3.44 -11.03 6.09
C PHE A 75 2.85 -9.81 5.36
N MET A 76 3.70 -8.97 4.77
CA MET A 76 3.24 -7.78 4.05
C MET A 76 2.54 -8.11 2.74
N SER A 77 2.86 -9.22 2.09
CA SER A 77 2.11 -9.70 0.92
C SER A 77 0.71 -10.16 1.30
N PHE A 78 0.57 -10.79 2.47
CA PHE A 78 -0.75 -11.14 3.02
C PHE A 78 -1.57 -9.87 3.33
N VAL A 79 -0.96 -8.86 3.98
CA VAL A 79 -1.61 -7.56 4.19
C VAL A 79 -1.99 -6.91 2.87
N GLY A 80 -1.10 -6.92 1.88
CA GLY A 80 -1.34 -6.35 0.56
C GLY A 80 -2.50 -6.99 -0.17
N MET A 81 -2.59 -8.33 -0.14
CA MET A 81 -3.75 -9.05 -0.66
C MET A 81 -5.07 -8.58 -0.04
N CYS A 82 -5.09 -8.32 1.27
CA CYS A 82 -6.30 -7.90 1.98
C CYS A 82 -6.67 -6.43 1.71
N VAL A 83 -5.68 -5.54 1.65
CA VAL A 83 -5.88 -4.08 1.54
C VAL A 83 -6.03 -3.63 0.10
N ASP A 84 -5.40 -4.32 -0.85
CA ASP A 84 -5.40 -3.99 -2.28
C ASP A 84 -5.96 -5.13 -3.14
N SER A 85 -7.10 -5.69 -2.71
CA SER A 85 -7.77 -6.78 -3.42
C SER A 85 -8.19 -6.39 -4.85
N ARG A 86 -8.62 -5.13 -5.04
CA ARG A 86 -8.93 -4.55 -6.37
C ARG A 86 -7.71 -4.57 -7.30
N GLY A 87 -6.51 -4.37 -6.75
CA GLY A 87 -5.26 -4.15 -7.47
C GLY A 87 -5.16 -2.78 -8.15
N ASN A 88 -4.39 -2.76 -9.23
CA ASN A 88 -4.17 -1.56 -10.05
C ASN A 88 -4.00 -1.98 -11.53
N PRO A 89 -4.02 -1.04 -12.49
CA PRO A 89 -3.91 -1.39 -13.90
C PRO A 89 -2.67 -2.21 -14.28
N ILE A 90 -1.57 -2.11 -13.52
CA ILE A 90 -0.36 -2.91 -13.73
C ILE A 90 -0.55 -4.32 -13.15
N TYR A 91 -1.00 -4.41 -11.91
CA TYR A 91 -1.24 -5.68 -11.22
C TYR A 91 -2.41 -6.45 -11.84
N ASN A 92 -3.27 -5.79 -12.61
CA ASN A 92 -4.39 -6.43 -13.29
C ASN A 92 -3.97 -7.08 -14.62
N LYS A 93 -2.80 -6.74 -15.17
CA LYS A 93 -2.34 -7.28 -16.46
C LYS A 93 -2.13 -8.80 -16.45
N PRO A 94 -1.48 -9.40 -15.44
CA PRO A 94 -1.32 -10.85 -15.40
C PRO A 94 -2.66 -11.59 -15.48
N LEU A 95 -3.69 -11.10 -14.77
CA LEU A 95 -5.04 -11.66 -14.84
C LEU A 95 -5.63 -11.55 -16.26
N ALA A 96 -5.48 -10.40 -16.92
CA ALA A 96 -5.94 -10.22 -18.29
C ALA A 96 -5.20 -11.13 -19.29
N TRP A 97 -3.89 -11.33 -19.13
CA TRP A 97 -3.09 -12.21 -19.98
C TRP A 97 -3.43 -13.69 -19.81
N ILE A 98 -3.77 -14.11 -18.59
CA ILE A 98 -4.09 -15.51 -18.30
C ILE A 98 -5.53 -15.85 -18.72
N PHE A 99 -6.48 -14.93 -18.50
CA PHE A 99 -7.90 -15.23 -18.64
C PHE A 99 -8.61 -14.54 -19.81
N GLY A 100 -7.97 -13.60 -20.48
CA GLY A 100 -8.56 -12.79 -21.56
C GLY A 100 -7.90 -12.99 -22.93
N SER A 101 -8.54 -12.43 -23.95
CA SER A 101 -7.96 -12.32 -25.28
C SER A 101 -6.89 -11.21 -25.37
N GLN A 102 -6.17 -11.15 -26.49
CA GLN A 102 -5.12 -10.15 -26.68
C GLN A 102 -5.71 -8.72 -26.65
N GLY A 103 -5.18 -7.88 -25.76
CA GLY A 103 -5.65 -6.52 -25.57
C GLY A 103 -6.80 -6.38 -24.57
N SER A 104 -7.25 -7.48 -23.95
CA SER A 104 -8.22 -7.43 -22.86
C SER A 104 -7.65 -6.76 -21.61
N HIS A 105 -8.54 -6.24 -20.77
CA HIS A 105 -8.20 -5.63 -19.48
C HIS A 105 -9.20 -6.04 -18.40
N VAL A 106 -8.79 -5.97 -17.13
CA VAL A 106 -9.69 -6.22 -16.00
C VAL A 106 -10.44 -4.93 -15.68
N LYS A 107 -11.76 -5.03 -15.63
CA LYS A 107 -12.64 -4.04 -15.02
C LYS A 107 -13.10 -4.57 -13.66
N VAL A 108 -12.98 -3.76 -12.63
CA VAL A 108 -13.45 -4.11 -11.27
C VAL A 108 -14.68 -3.27 -10.98
N ASN A 109 -15.79 -3.93 -10.68
CA ASN A 109 -17.02 -3.26 -10.24
C ASN A 109 -17.20 -3.50 -8.74
N GLU A 110 -17.44 -2.43 -7.99
CA GLU A 110 -17.76 -2.50 -6.57
C GLU A 110 -19.25 -2.75 -6.37
N ILE A 111 -19.59 -3.78 -5.60
CA ILE A 111 -20.96 -4.14 -5.24
C ILE A 111 -21.11 -3.87 -3.75
N VAL A 112 -21.76 -2.76 -3.43
CA VAL A 112 -22.10 -2.38 -2.07
C VAL A 112 -23.49 -2.90 -1.74
N SER A 113 -23.60 -3.64 -0.65
CA SER A 113 -24.84 -4.23 -0.16
C SER A 113 -25.11 -3.78 1.27
N HIS A 114 -26.36 -3.44 1.57
CA HIS A 114 -26.80 -3.03 2.91
C HIS A 114 -27.85 -4.01 3.42
N GLY A 115 -27.63 -4.57 4.62
CA GLY A 115 -28.57 -5.52 5.22
C GLY A 115 -28.18 -5.90 6.65
N GLY A 116 -29.18 -6.08 7.52
CA GLY A 116 -28.97 -6.58 8.89
C GLY A 116 -28.08 -5.70 9.78
N GLY A 117 -28.03 -4.38 9.53
CA GLY A 117 -27.13 -3.45 10.24
C GLY A 117 -25.67 -3.52 9.77
N SER A 118 -25.39 -4.22 8.68
CA SER A 118 -24.07 -4.35 8.08
C SER A 118 -24.01 -3.76 6.68
N THR A 119 -22.81 -3.34 6.26
CA THR A 119 -22.50 -2.99 4.88
C THR A 119 -21.46 -3.97 4.38
N GLY A 120 -21.81 -4.73 3.34
CA GLY A 120 -20.90 -5.65 2.66
C GLY A 120 -20.40 -5.04 1.36
N VAL A 121 -19.08 -5.01 1.18
CA VAL A 121 -18.44 -4.60 -0.07
C VAL A 121 -17.87 -5.83 -0.74
N ASN A 122 -18.34 -6.14 -1.94
CA ASN A 122 -17.82 -7.21 -2.78
C ASN A 122 -17.30 -6.62 -4.10
N TYR A 123 -16.37 -7.33 -4.74
CA TYR A 123 -15.83 -6.95 -6.04
C TYR A 123 -16.20 -7.98 -7.09
N ASP A 124 -16.74 -7.51 -8.21
CA ASP A 124 -16.91 -8.30 -9.42
C ASP A 124 -15.79 -7.96 -10.40
N PHE A 125 -14.95 -8.96 -10.69
CA PHE A 125 -13.81 -8.83 -11.58
C PHE A 125 -14.21 -9.31 -12.97
N GLN A 126 -14.27 -8.41 -13.94
CA GLN A 126 -14.66 -8.73 -15.31
C GLN A 126 -13.47 -8.54 -16.25
N ILE A 127 -13.24 -9.51 -17.14
CA ILE A 127 -12.35 -9.33 -18.28
C ILE A 127 -13.14 -8.68 -19.40
N MET A 128 -12.69 -7.50 -19.80
CA MET A 128 -13.23 -6.72 -20.90
C MET A 128 -12.34 -6.86 -22.12
N SER A 129 -12.95 -7.23 -23.25
CA SER A 129 -12.30 -7.22 -24.55
C SER A 129 -11.89 -5.79 -24.94
N LEU A 130 -11.02 -5.66 -25.94
CA LEU A 130 -10.66 -4.37 -26.55
C LEU A 130 -11.91 -3.62 -27.08
N HIS A 131 -12.96 -4.35 -27.46
CA HIS A 131 -14.23 -3.81 -27.97
C HIS A 131 -15.25 -3.46 -26.86
N GLY A 132 -14.86 -3.58 -25.58
CA GLY A 132 -15.73 -3.27 -24.44
C GLY A 132 -16.77 -4.35 -24.09
N VAL A 133 -16.67 -5.53 -24.71
CA VAL A 133 -17.53 -6.68 -24.40
C VAL A 133 -16.96 -7.45 -23.21
N VAL A 134 -17.82 -7.85 -22.27
CA VAL A 134 -17.44 -8.74 -21.17
C VAL A 134 -17.14 -10.13 -21.73
N GLU A 135 -15.88 -10.54 -21.68
CA GLU A 135 -15.46 -11.88 -22.10
C GLU A 135 -15.72 -12.91 -21.00
N ARG A 136 -15.50 -12.53 -19.74
CA ARG A 136 -15.59 -13.43 -18.57
C ARG A 136 -15.67 -12.66 -17.26
N SER A 137 -16.34 -13.22 -16.25
CA SER A 137 -16.19 -12.80 -14.84
C SER A 137 -15.26 -13.78 -14.09
N ILE A 138 -14.39 -13.23 -13.24
CA ILE A 138 -13.40 -13.94 -12.44
C ILE A 138 -13.81 -13.86 -10.96
N SER A 139 -13.77 -15.01 -10.28
CA SER A 139 -14.04 -15.06 -8.86
C SER A 139 -12.94 -14.34 -8.05
N GLY A 140 -13.35 -13.51 -7.08
CA GLY A 140 -12.42 -12.88 -6.14
C GLY A 140 -11.57 -13.90 -5.36
N TRP A 141 -12.07 -15.12 -5.14
CA TRP A 141 -11.30 -16.21 -4.52
C TRP A 141 -10.07 -16.63 -5.32
N LEU A 142 -10.09 -16.42 -6.64
CA LEU A 142 -8.94 -16.65 -7.52
C LEU A 142 -8.00 -15.44 -7.55
N VAL A 143 -8.57 -14.24 -7.50
CA VAL A 143 -7.81 -12.97 -7.53
C VAL A 143 -6.96 -12.83 -6.27
N MET A 144 -7.49 -13.16 -5.09
CA MET A 144 -6.79 -12.96 -3.81
C MET A 144 -5.43 -13.71 -3.75
N PRO A 145 -5.33 -15.03 -4.03
CA PRO A 145 -4.04 -15.70 -4.10
C PRO A 145 -3.10 -15.13 -5.16
N MET A 146 -3.62 -14.69 -6.31
CA MET A 146 -2.81 -14.03 -7.34
C MET A 146 -2.21 -12.72 -6.83
N ARG A 147 -2.99 -11.91 -6.10
CA ARG A 147 -2.51 -10.69 -5.44
C ARG A 147 -1.38 -10.98 -4.45
N PHE A 148 -1.54 -12.02 -3.65
CA PHE A 148 -0.50 -12.44 -2.72
C PHE A 148 0.81 -12.74 -3.46
N VAL A 149 0.75 -13.49 -4.56
CA VAL A 149 1.92 -13.80 -5.40
C VAL A 149 2.52 -12.54 -6.03
N GLU A 150 1.69 -11.62 -6.54
CA GLU A 150 2.15 -10.34 -7.09
C GLU A 150 2.92 -9.53 -6.05
N TYR A 151 2.42 -9.44 -4.82
CA TYR A 151 3.11 -8.76 -3.74
C TYR A 151 4.39 -9.47 -3.31
N LEU A 152 4.43 -10.81 -3.30
CA LEU A 152 5.67 -11.54 -3.05
C LEU A 152 6.75 -11.13 -4.05
N ILE A 153 6.40 -11.04 -5.33
CA ILE A 153 7.33 -10.66 -6.40
C ILE A 153 7.75 -9.19 -6.24
N VAL A 154 6.80 -8.26 -6.11
CA VAL A 154 7.10 -6.83 -6.05
C VAL A 154 7.92 -6.47 -4.82
N LEU A 155 7.58 -7.02 -3.65
CA LEU A 155 8.35 -6.78 -2.43
C LEU A 155 9.74 -7.44 -2.49
N SER A 156 9.87 -8.60 -3.12
CA SER A 156 11.17 -9.22 -3.36
C SER A 156 12.05 -8.35 -4.26
N ILE A 157 11.48 -7.74 -5.31
CA ILE A 157 12.18 -6.77 -6.16
C ILE A 157 12.59 -5.54 -5.33
N ALA A 158 11.70 -5.00 -4.51
CA ALA A 158 12.00 -3.84 -3.66
C ALA A 158 13.17 -4.13 -2.70
N VAL A 159 13.16 -5.28 -2.02
CA VAL A 159 14.27 -5.70 -1.14
C VAL A 159 15.55 -5.89 -1.94
N THR A 160 15.48 -6.43 -3.14
CA THR A 160 16.66 -6.58 -4.03
C THR A 160 17.27 -5.23 -4.37
N ILE A 161 16.46 -4.25 -4.78
CA ILE A 161 16.92 -2.88 -5.06
C ILE A 161 17.57 -2.27 -3.82
N ILE A 162 16.92 -2.37 -2.65
CA ILE A 162 17.45 -1.85 -1.39
C ILE A 162 18.79 -2.50 -1.03
N THR A 163 18.89 -3.82 -1.20
CA THR A 163 20.12 -4.59 -0.95
C THR A 163 21.25 -4.08 -1.86
N THR A 164 20.97 -3.91 -3.16
CA THR A 164 21.95 -3.43 -4.15
C THR A 164 22.41 -2.01 -3.83
N ILE A 165 21.49 -1.09 -3.53
CA ILE A 165 21.83 0.29 -3.14
C ILE A 165 22.73 0.30 -1.90
N ARG A 166 22.41 -0.51 -0.89
CA ARG A 166 23.21 -0.62 0.34
C ARG A 166 24.60 -1.19 0.09
N ASN A 167 24.70 -2.22 -0.76
CA ASN A 167 25.98 -2.80 -1.15
C ASN A 167 26.89 -1.74 -1.81
N HIS A 168 26.36 -0.94 -2.73
CA HIS A 168 27.13 0.10 -3.43
C HIS A 168 27.46 1.32 -2.56
N SER A 169 26.64 1.63 -1.55
CA SER A 169 26.86 2.79 -0.68
C SER A 169 28.11 2.66 0.22
N GLY A 170 28.80 1.51 0.23
CA GLY A 170 30.05 1.32 1.00
C GLY A 170 29.87 1.36 2.52
N ARG A 171 28.66 1.66 3.03
CA ARG A 171 28.27 1.51 4.43
C ARG A 171 28.10 0.03 4.75
N ASN A 172 29.20 -0.71 4.74
CA ASN A 172 29.28 -2.04 5.32
C ASN A 172 29.18 -1.92 6.84
N TRP A 173 27.95 -1.92 7.33
CA TRP A 173 27.60 -1.93 8.76
C TRP A 173 27.41 -3.34 9.31
N LEU A 174 27.95 -4.35 8.64
CA LEU A 174 28.07 -5.67 9.27
C LEU A 174 29.00 -5.47 10.47
N PRO A 175 28.60 -5.87 11.69
CA PRO A 175 29.58 -6.03 12.76
C PRO A 175 30.62 -7.06 12.29
N ASP A 176 31.89 -6.85 12.63
CA ASP A 176 33.05 -7.55 12.07
C ASP A 176 32.96 -9.09 12.18
N ASN A 177 32.10 -9.60 13.05
CA ASN A 177 31.83 -11.01 13.31
C ASN A 177 30.87 -11.70 12.31
N ALA A 178 30.40 -11.02 11.27
CA ALA A 178 29.57 -11.63 10.22
C ALA A 178 30.36 -12.08 8.99
N ARG A 179 31.70 -12.15 9.09
CA ARG A 179 32.62 -12.57 8.02
C ARG A 179 33.21 -13.96 8.22
N ASP A 180 32.77 -14.69 9.25
CA ASP A 180 33.17 -16.06 9.54
C ASP A 180 32.10 -17.07 9.10
#